data_AF-A0A7W1BK88-F1
#
_entry.id   AF-A0A7W1BK88-F1
#
_cell.length_a   1.000
_cell.length_b   1.000
_cell.length_c   1.000
_cell.angle_alpha   90.00
_cell.angle_beta   90.00
_cell.angle_gamma   90.00
#
_symmetry.space_group_name_H-M   'P 1'
#
loop_
_entity.id
_entity.type
_entity.pdbx_description
1 polymer ?
#
loop_
_entity_poly.entity_id
_entity_poly.type
_entity_poly.pdbx_seq_one_letter_code
_entity_poly.pdbx_strand_id
1 'polypeptide(L)'
;MDIWVGRGAKSNDQLTFRESAPDDVWLHARGAAGAHVVLRWSQAERPPATDLEEAALLAAWHSRARGSAVVPVDWTRRKYVRKPRGSAPGLVVVMRADTIMARPDPISERRLRSGW
;
A
#
# COMPACT_ATOMS: atom_id res chain seq x y z
N MET A 1 -9.11 3.84 12.24
CA MET A 1 -8.10 3.63 11.20
C MET A 1 -8.03 2.15 10.89
N ASP A 2 -8.03 1.79 9.61
CA ASP A 2 -8.08 0.38 9.18
C ASP A 2 -7.12 0.20 7.98
N ILE A 3 -6.11 -0.67 8.11
CA ILE A 3 -5.08 -0.90 7.09
C ILE A 3 -5.05 -2.38 6.68
N TRP A 4 -5.22 -2.64 5.39
CA TRP A 4 -5.22 -3.98 4.82
C TRP A 4 -3.93 -4.24 4.04
N VAL A 5 -3.39 -5.47 4.12
CA VAL A 5 -2.09 -5.83 3.54
C VAL A 5 -2.20 -7.06 2.66
N GLY A 6 -1.91 -6.89 1.37
CA GLY A 6 -1.79 -7.97 0.39
C GLY A 6 -0.64 -8.93 0.70
N ARG A 7 -0.95 -10.22 0.86
CA ARG A 7 0.04 -11.27 1.18
C ARG A 7 0.46 -12.07 -0.04
N GLY A 8 0.70 -11.38 -1.15
CA GLY A 8 1.18 -11.96 -2.41
C GLY A 8 0.38 -11.52 -3.61
N ALA A 9 0.86 -11.83 -4.81
CA ALA A 9 0.35 -11.30 -6.07
C ALA A 9 -1.18 -11.41 -6.28
N LYS A 10 -1.77 -12.59 -5.98
CA LYS A 10 -3.23 -12.79 -6.09
C LYS A 10 -4.01 -12.01 -5.05
N SER A 11 -3.51 -11.97 -3.81
CA SER A 11 -4.12 -11.20 -2.71
C SER A 11 -4.00 -9.70 -2.98
N ASN A 12 -2.84 -9.20 -3.44
CA ASN A 12 -2.66 -7.82 -3.89
C ASN A 12 -3.73 -7.39 -4.91
N ASP A 13 -3.99 -8.24 -5.90
CA ASP A 13 -5.03 -8.01 -6.91
C ASP A 13 -6.43 -7.96 -6.31
N GLN A 14 -6.76 -8.94 -5.46
CA GLN A 14 -8.06 -8.98 -4.80
C GLN A 14 -8.25 -7.74 -3.93
N LEU A 15 -7.27 -7.42 -3.08
CA LEU A 15 -7.25 -6.23 -2.24
C LEU A 15 -7.57 -4.99 -3.08
N THR A 16 -6.74 -4.77 -4.09
CA THR A 16 -6.71 -3.51 -4.83
C THR A 16 -7.92 -3.37 -5.72
N PHE A 17 -8.42 -4.46 -6.31
CA PHE A 17 -9.43 -4.38 -7.37
C PHE A 17 -10.81 -4.89 -7.01
N ARG A 18 -10.98 -5.60 -5.88
CA ARG A 18 -12.27 -6.14 -5.45
C ARG A 18 -12.72 -5.62 -4.09
N GLU A 19 -11.79 -5.54 -3.14
CA GLU A 19 -12.13 -5.20 -1.75
C GLU A 19 -12.02 -3.69 -1.48
N SER A 20 -11.17 -2.98 -2.22
CA SER A 20 -10.93 -1.54 -2.03
C SER A 20 -11.89 -0.66 -2.80
N ALA A 21 -12.38 0.38 -2.13
CA ALA A 21 -13.15 1.47 -2.70
C ALA A 21 -12.27 2.43 -3.52
N PRO A 22 -12.84 3.22 -4.46
CA PRO A 22 -12.09 4.16 -5.28
C PRO A 22 -11.28 5.21 -4.51
N ASP A 23 -11.78 5.67 -3.36
CA ASP A 23 -11.17 6.75 -2.56
C ASP A 23 -10.27 6.26 -1.43
N ASP A 24 -10.18 4.94 -1.22
CA ASP A 24 -9.17 4.36 -0.34
C ASP A 24 -7.76 4.75 -0.81
N VAL A 25 -6.81 4.75 0.10
CA VAL A 25 -5.41 5.04 -0.23
C VAL A 25 -4.66 3.74 -0.44
N TRP A 26 -4.02 3.61 -1.60
CA TRP A 26 -3.17 2.50 -1.97
C TRP A 26 -1.70 2.91 -1.80
N LEU A 27 -0.88 2.01 -1.25
CA LEU A 27 0.54 2.21 -1.01
C LEU A 27 1.35 0.99 -1.46
N HIS A 28 2.57 1.23 -1.94
CA HIS A 28 3.52 0.18 -2.34
C HIS A 28 4.97 0.66 -2.33
N ALA A 29 5.91 -0.23 -2.02
CA ALA A 29 7.33 0.09 -2.01
C ALA A 29 7.85 0.36 -3.44
N ARG A 30 8.32 1.59 -3.69
CA ARG A 30 8.80 2.02 -5.01
C ARG A 30 10.00 1.20 -5.45
N GLY A 31 9.92 0.66 -6.67
CA GLY A 31 11.04 -0.06 -7.30
C GLY A 31 11.34 -1.43 -6.70
N ALA A 32 10.52 -1.93 -5.77
CA ALA A 32 10.72 -3.23 -5.12
C ALA A 32 9.44 -4.07 -5.17
N ALA A 33 9.59 -5.39 -5.36
CA ALA A 33 8.45 -6.29 -5.18
C ALA A 33 7.96 -6.26 -3.72
N GLY A 34 6.65 -6.27 -3.50
CA GLY A 34 6.08 -6.13 -2.16
C GLY A 34 4.55 -6.22 -2.12
N ALA A 35 4.01 -6.13 -0.90
CA ALA A 35 2.58 -6.07 -0.65
C ALA A 35 1.96 -4.80 -1.22
N HIS A 36 0.73 -4.92 -1.76
CA HIS A 36 -0.14 -3.76 -1.86
C HIS A 36 -0.72 -3.50 -0.47
N VAL A 37 -0.65 -2.26 0.00
CA VAL A 37 -1.23 -1.84 1.27
C VAL A 37 -2.35 -0.87 1.00
N VAL A 38 -3.47 -1.02 1.71
CA VAL A 38 -4.63 -0.14 1.57
C VAL A 38 -5.03 0.43 2.91
N LEU A 39 -4.93 1.75 3.05
CA LEU A 39 -5.54 2.50 4.14
C LEU A 39 -6.99 2.80 3.75
N ARG A 40 -7.95 2.25 4.50
CA ARG A 40 -9.38 2.49 4.28
C ARG A 40 -9.68 3.95 4.49
N TRP A 41 -10.24 4.59 3.48
CA TRP A 41 -10.48 6.03 3.47
C TRP A 41 -11.64 6.40 2.57
N SER A 42 -12.53 7.27 3.06
CA SER A 42 -13.72 7.71 2.34
C SER A 42 -13.81 9.22 2.17
N GLN A 43 -12.90 10.00 2.77
CA GLN A 43 -12.93 11.46 2.70
C GLN A 43 -12.16 11.97 1.47
N ALA A 44 -12.59 13.11 0.91
CA ALA A 44 -11.95 13.70 -0.25
C ALA A 44 -10.54 14.22 0.09
N GLU A 45 -10.40 14.75 1.30
CA GLU A 45 -9.19 15.28 1.88
C GLU A 45 -8.13 14.20 2.05
N ARG A 46 -6.87 14.63 1.96
CA ARG A 46 -5.71 13.79 2.22
C ARG A 46 -5.81 13.21 3.64
N PRO A 47 -5.50 11.91 3.85
CA PRO A 47 -5.42 11.38 5.19
C PRO A 47 -4.36 12.10 6.04
N PRO A 48 -4.50 12.09 7.37
CA PRO A 48 -3.47 12.56 8.28
C PRO A 48 -2.10 11.98 7.93
N ALA A 49 -1.04 12.76 8.14
CA ALA A 49 0.33 12.31 7.88
C ALA A 49 0.67 11.05 8.68
N THR A 50 0.21 10.97 9.92
CA THR A 50 0.38 9.80 10.81
C THR A 50 -0.20 8.52 10.20
N ASP A 51 -1.41 8.58 9.65
CA ASP A 51 -2.10 7.42 9.10
C ASP A 51 -1.40 6.93 7.82
N LEU A 52 -0.94 7.87 6.99
CA LEU A 52 -0.14 7.59 5.79
C LEU A 52 1.21 6.97 6.16
N GLU A 53 1.89 7.51 7.17
CA GLU A 53 3.16 7.01 7.66
C GLU A 53 3.03 5.57 8.15
N GLU A 54 2.05 5.30 9.01
CA GLU A 54 1.78 3.96 9.55
C GLU A 54 1.48 2.94 8.44
N ALA A 55 0.68 3.30 7.43
CA ALA A 55 0.44 2.43 6.28
C ALA A 55 1.73 2.24 5.43
N ALA A 56 2.55 3.27 5.30
CA ALA A 56 3.81 3.20 4.56
C ALA A 56 4.86 2.31 5.28
N LEU A 57 4.90 2.30 6.61
CA LEU A 57 5.73 1.37 7.39
C LEU A 57 5.41 -0.08 7.02
N LEU A 58 4.12 -0.42 6.89
CA LEU A 58 3.68 -1.76 6.48
C LEU A 58 4.08 -2.09 5.04
N ALA A 59 3.93 -1.14 4.11
CA ALA A 59 4.34 -1.33 2.71
C ALA A 59 5.86 -1.55 2.61
N ALA A 60 6.64 -0.79 3.37
CA ALA A 60 8.09 -0.93 3.45
C ALA A 60 8.49 -2.30 4.07
N TRP A 61 7.88 -2.68 5.18
CA TRP A 61 8.16 -3.94 5.88
C TRP A 61 7.81 -5.19 5.06
N HIS A 62 6.67 -5.17 4.35
CA HIS A 62 6.23 -6.26 3.48
C HIS A 62 6.77 -6.18 2.05
N SER A 63 7.91 -5.52 1.86
CA SER A 63 8.63 -5.44 0.58
C SER A 63 9.95 -6.19 0.61
N ARG A 64 10.54 -6.38 -0.58
CA ARG A 64 11.92 -6.86 -0.73
C ARG A 64 12.96 -5.83 -0.28
N ALA A 65 12.56 -4.56 -0.08
CA ALA A 65 13.44 -3.49 0.38
C ALA A 65 13.53 -3.38 1.91
N ARG A 66 12.84 -4.24 2.69
CA ARG A 66 12.74 -4.16 4.16
C ARG A 66 14.06 -4.14 4.94
N GLY A 67 15.17 -4.55 4.33
CA GLY A 67 16.51 -4.48 4.95
C GLY A 67 17.16 -3.10 4.85
N SER A 68 16.56 -2.16 4.12
CA SER A 68 17.05 -0.80 3.97
C SER A 68 16.69 0.05 5.18
N ALA A 69 17.55 0.99 5.56
CA ALA A 69 17.27 1.92 6.66
C ALA A 69 16.01 2.77 6.41
N VAL A 70 15.77 3.12 5.14
CA VAL A 70 14.61 3.87 4.67
C VAL A 70 14.20 3.32 3.30
N VAL A 71 12.89 3.20 3.07
CA VAL A 71 12.30 2.71 1.83
C VAL A 71 11.37 3.78 1.26
N PRO A 72 11.52 4.17 -0.02
CA PRO A 72 10.54 5.00 -0.70
C PRO A 72 9.24 4.21 -0.92
N VAL A 73 8.11 4.77 -0.51
CA VAL A 73 6.79 4.18 -0.67
C VAL A 73 5.92 5.13 -1.48
N ASP A 74 5.47 4.67 -2.64
CA ASP A 74 4.51 5.42 -3.45
C ASP A 74 3.11 5.22 -2.87
N TRP A 75 2.34 6.31 -2.79
CA TRP A 75 0.94 6.27 -2.38
C TRP A 75 0.07 7.11 -3.31
N THR A 76 -1.18 6.68 -3.49
CA THR A 76 -2.19 7.42 -4.25
C THR A 76 -3.59 6.93 -3.88
N ARG A 77 -4.64 7.58 -4.41
CA ARG A 77 -6.00 7.03 -4.31
C ARG A 77 -6.09 5.77 -5.16
N ARG A 78 -6.77 4.74 -4.66
CA ARG A 78 -6.93 3.45 -5.34
C ARG A 78 -7.48 3.61 -6.76
N LYS A 79 -8.36 4.58 -7.02
CA LYS A 79 -8.88 4.89 -8.37
C LYS A 79 -7.82 5.27 -9.41
N TYR A 80 -6.63 5.68 -8.98
CA TYR A 80 -5.50 5.99 -9.85
C TYR A 80 -4.56 4.79 -10.07
N VAL A 81 -4.90 3.63 -9.51
CA VAL A 81 -4.21 2.36 -9.75
C VAL A 81 -5.00 1.55 -10.76
N ARG A 82 -4.34 1.09 -11.82
CA ARG A 82 -4.96 0.32 -12.90
C ARG A 82 -4.27 -1.00 -13.11
N LYS A 83 -5.06 -2.04 -13.44
CA LYS A 83 -4.54 -3.33 -13.89
C LYS A 83 -4.55 -3.38 -15.42
N PRO A 84 -3.38 -3.48 -16.10
CA PRO A 84 -3.36 -3.68 -17.55
C PRO A 84 -4.08 -4.98 -17.95
N ARG A 85 -4.81 -4.96 -19.06
CA ARG A 85 -5.54 -6.15 -19.54
C ARG A 85 -4.56 -7.30 -19.81
N GLY A 86 -4.84 -8.48 -19.27
CA GLY A 86 -4.01 -9.68 -19.46
C GLY A 86 -2.72 -9.72 -18.62
N SER A 87 -2.46 -8.71 -17.77
CA SER A 87 -1.29 -8.70 -16.89
C SER A 87 -1.34 -9.79 -15.81
N ALA A 88 -0.15 -10.22 -15.37
CA ALA A 88 0.01 -11.11 -14.23
C ALA A 88 -0.58 -10.49 -12.95
N PRO A 89 -1.03 -11.31 -11.98
CA PRO A 89 -1.54 -10.79 -10.71
C PRO A 89 -0.51 -9.91 -9.99
N GLY A 90 -1.00 -8.85 -9.32
CA GLY A 90 -0.20 -7.88 -8.60
C GLY A 90 0.50 -6.85 -9.48
N LEU A 91 0.49 -7.01 -10.82
CA LEU A 91 1.06 -6.00 -11.71
C LEU A 91 0.07 -4.86 -11.92
N VAL A 92 0.53 -3.64 -11.64
CA VAL A 92 -0.28 -2.42 -11.73
C VAL A 92 0.46 -1.29 -12.41
N VAL A 93 -0.32 -0.38 -12.99
CA VAL A 93 0.13 0.95 -13.41
C VAL A 93 -0.41 1.95 -12.40
N VAL A 94 0.48 2.77 -11.86
CA VAL A 94 0.17 3.78 -10.84
C VAL A 94 0.26 5.16 -11.46
N MET A 95 -0.75 6.00 -11.21
CA MET A 95 -0.77 7.39 -11.66
C MET A 95 -0.97 8.31 -10.46
N ARG A 96 -0.56 9.58 -10.58
CA ARG A 96 -0.77 10.62 -9.55
C ARG A 96 -0.30 10.16 -8.15
N ALA A 97 0.88 9.56 -8.11
CA ALA A 97 1.48 9.10 -6.88
C ALA A 97 2.41 10.15 -6.30
N ASP A 98 2.32 10.31 -4.98
CA ASP A 98 3.34 10.95 -4.17
C ASP A 98 4.18 9.86 -3.51
N THR A 99 5.40 10.21 -3.08
CA THR A 99 6.31 9.28 -2.41
C THR A 99 6.55 9.74 -0.97
N ILE A 100 6.48 8.81 -0.01
CA ILE A 100 6.89 9.00 1.37
C ILE A 100 8.08 8.10 1.71
N MET A 101 8.98 8.57 2.57
CA MET A 101 10.14 7.82 3.02
C MET A 101 9.80 7.13 4.35
N ALA A 102 9.70 5.80 4.35
CA ALA A 102 9.29 5.02 5.51
C ALA A 102 10.42 4.12 6.04
N ARG A 103 10.50 3.94 7.36
CA ARG A 103 11.45 3.02 7.99
C ARG A 103 10.75 1.69 8.26
N PRO A 104 11.15 0.56 7.66
CA PRO A 104 10.53 -0.74 7.97
C PRO A 104 10.55 -1.02 9.49
N ASP A 105 9.40 -1.33 10.09
CA ASP A 105 9.30 -1.60 11.54
C ASP A 105 8.47 -2.86 11.85
N PRO A 106 9.09 -3.95 12.36
CA PRO A 106 8.39 -5.17 12.75
C PRO A 106 7.49 -5.00 13.99
N ILE A 107 7.73 -4.00 14.85
CA ILE A 107 6.91 -3.78 16.05
C ILE A 107 5.57 -3.19 15.64
N SER A 108 5.59 -2.18 14.77
CA SER A 108 4.39 -1.54 14.22
C SER A 108 3.52 -2.54 13.45
N GLU A 109 4.08 -3.51 12.72
CA GLU A 109 3.32 -4.55 12.02
C GLU A 109 2.36 -5.31 12.95
N ARG A 110 2.83 -5.67 14.15
CA ARG A 110 2.01 -6.41 15.11
C ARG A 110 0.88 -5.57 15.69
N ARG A 111 1.08 -4.25 15.79
CA ARG A 111 0.10 -3.31 16.35
C ARG A 111 -0.97 -2.91 15.33
N LEU A 112 -0.55 -2.66 14.09
CA LEU A 112 -1.37 -2.05 13.05
C LEU A 112 -2.14 -3.08 12.20
N ARG A 113 -1.89 -4.37 12.42
CA ARG A 113 -2.61 -5.46 11.74
C ARG A 113 -4.11 -5.41 12.10
N SER A 114 -4.91 -4.89 11.18
CA SER A 114 -6.36 -5.16 11.15
C SER A 114 -6.65 -6.28 10.15
N GLY A 115 -7.70 -7.06 10.42
CA GLY A 115 -7.97 -8.31 9.71
C GLY A 115 -8.34 -8.10 8.25
N TRP A 116 -7.40 -8.38 7.35
CA TRP A 116 -7.57 -8.72 5.94
C TRP A 116 -6.31 -9.44 5.41
#